data_AF-A0A8S1CFR6-F1
#
_entry.id   AF-A0A8S1CFR6-F1
#
_cell.length_a   1.000
_cell.length_b   1.000
_cell.length_c   1.000
_cell.angle_alpha   90.00
_cell.angle_beta   90.00
_cell.angle_gamma   90.00
#
_symmetry.space_group_name_H-M   'P 1'
#
loop_
_entity.id
_entity.type
_entity.pdbx_description
1 polymer ?
#
loop_
_entity_poly.entity_id
_entity_poly.type
_entity_poly.pdbx_seq_one_letter_code
_entity_poly.pdbx_strand_id
1 'polypeptide(L)'
;MRLRKSEPEKANAKVNQKPYKANHTEQTLEQAKGHKKLYLAALAVILFLACVSLMFSTQYSISKEPIHKVAPKINSKKPIADKPVLFIRASEFPRILFHHVSSVFQRLGYKVTFNGKDDWDVMWTHSDPFDEFPPDKLKAHQLVNKVPGIRFLTSKLHLAIAGGPGIPPSFQLLEDKEKFLKYVEENPKDKFLVKGNTHGMVKLQPFNEINLHSSSRTTFIQKFIDNPLLIDGHFFDFGVYVIVTSVNPLRVYRLENDLGYRFCKEPYHPLDANNTAQYVVGDFNFWPSVEFPASKKYLDASYSFKYALDANIAEAGKDPKRMWEQVDKLIIRAFLHREKNILSVFKDAKHKRSFFELVQFDFIVDENLNVYLTEVNMSPNLSSAQYPPYAIKYEQVLFSLLSLVGLASFIHPPHQNEQMAKDMTVANRNIMVYRDVCVECNDCSKFECKLCVTCLEDDFAEDLKMAYKENMNKYEAKRLFPPKMTQEEAKFGIPTEYSNLSEKNLLQFRWYQGKCLVDDSWC
;
A
#
# COMPACT_ATOMS: atom_id res chain seq x y z
N MET A 1 -64.42 -24.95 32.84
CA MET A 1 -65.67 -25.72 33.09
C MET A 1 -65.25 -27.16 33.39
N ARG A 2 -65.59 -27.88 34.46
CA ARG A 2 -66.49 -27.71 35.60
C ARG A 2 -65.82 -28.38 36.81
N LEU A 3 -65.99 -27.77 37.98
CA LEU A 3 -65.72 -28.29 39.32
C LEU A 3 -66.73 -29.37 39.74
N ARG A 4 -66.31 -30.30 40.62
CA ARG A 4 -66.92 -30.69 41.91
C ARG A 4 -66.24 -31.99 42.43
N LYS A 5 -65.60 -31.95 43.62
CA LYS A 5 -66.12 -32.33 44.97
C LYS A 5 -66.30 -33.86 45.11
N SER A 6 -65.97 -34.58 46.20
CA SER A 6 -65.49 -34.26 47.55
C SER A 6 -65.34 -35.57 48.38
N GLU A 7 -64.32 -35.66 49.26
CA GLU A 7 -64.39 -36.14 50.67
C GLU A 7 -64.48 -37.67 51.01
N PRO A 8 -64.25 -38.12 52.28
CA PRO A 8 -62.96 -38.30 52.99
C PRO A 8 -62.96 -39.59 53.89
N GLU A 9 -62.20 -39.59 55.02
CA GLU A 9 -62.23 -40.53 56.18
C GLU A 9 -61.30 -41.77 56.14
N LYS A 10 -60.68 -42.26 57.23
CA LYS A 10 -60.48 -41.80 58.63
C LYS A 10 -59.28 -42.55 59.27
N ALA A 11 -58.69 -41.88 60.25
CA ALA A 11 -57.80 -42.33 61.33
C ALA A 11 -58.02 -43.74 61.93
N ASN A 12 -56.93 -44.38 62.41
CA ASN A 12 -56.72 -44.56 63.87
C ASN A 12 -55.38 -45.18 64.25
N ALA A 13 -54.77 -44.59 65.29
CA ALA A 13 -53.61 -45.09 66.01
C ALA A 13 -54.02 -46.05 67.13
N LYS A 14 -53.15 -47.02 67.47
CA LYS A 14 -53.09 -47.65 68.79
C LYS A 14 -51.63 -47.81 69.22
N VAL A 15 -51.36 -47.31 70.42
CA VAL A 15 -50.12 -47.42 71.20
C VAL A 15 -50.36 -48.37 72.36
N ASN A 16 -49.37 -49.23 72.66
CA ASN A 16 -48.99 -49.87 73.95
C ASN A 16 -48.39 -51.26 73.62
N GLN A 17 -47.31 -51.78 74.22
CA GLN A 17 -46.38 -51.36 75.27
C GLN A 17 -45.12 -52.26 75.15
N LYS A 18 -44.00 -51.74 75.66
CA LYS A 18 -42.61 -52.28 75.76
C LYS A 18 -42.47 -53.75 76.29
N PRO A 19 -41.31 -54.43 76.07
CA PRO A 19 -40.15 -54.24 76.94
C PRO A 19 -38.79 -54.04 76.24
N TYR A 20 -37.94 -53.36 77.01
CA TYR A 20 -36.59 -52.88 76.81
C TYR A 20 -35.58 -54.02 77.02
N LYS A 21 -34.52 -54.13 76.18
CA LYS A 21 -33.13 -54.37 76.64
C LYS A 21 -32.09 -54.31 75.50
N ALA A 22 -31.08 -53.48 75.78
CA ALA A 22 -29.66 -53.58 75.41
C ALA A 22 -29.25 -53.60 73.92
N ASN A 23 -29.04 -52.41 73.33
CA ASN A 23 -28.26 -52.22 72.09
C ASN A 23 -27.42 -50.93 72.15
N HIS A 24 -26.77 -50.64 73.29
CA HIS A 24 -26.08 -49.35 73.50
C HIS A 24 -24.55 -49.38 73.51
N THR A 25 -23.91 -50.51 73.19
CA THR A 25 -22.45 -50.61 73.27
C THR A 25 -21.73 -50.81 71.93
N GLU A 26 -22.43 -51.12 70.83
CA GLU A 26 -21.82 -51.23 69.49
C GLU A 26 -21.95 -49.96 68.63
N GLN A 27 -22.98 -49.14 68.84
CA GLN A 27 -23.15 -47.87 68.08
C GLN A 27 -22.13 -46.78 68.44
N THR A 28 -21.54 -46.82 69.64
CA THR A 28 -20.58 -45.81 70.11
C THR A 28 -19.17 -46.01 69.55
N LEU A 29 -18.80 -47.22 69.12
CA LEU A 29 -17.47 -47.49 68.55
C LEU A 29 -17.39 -47.13 67.05
N GLU A 30 -18.49 -47.30 66.29
CA GLU A 30 -18.56 -46.87 64.88
C GLU A 30 -18.65 -45.34 64.74
N GLN A 31 -19.41 -44.66 65.61
CA GLN A 31 -19.46 -43.19 65.63
C GLN A 31 -18.09 -42.58 65.97
N ALA A 32 -17.31 -43.17 66.89
CA ALA A 32 -15.97 -42.71 67.22
C ALA A 32 -14.97 -42.86 66.05
N LYS A 33 -15.08 -43.92 65.24
CA LYS A 33 -14.26 -44.10 64.02
C LYS A 33 -14.65 -43.12 62.90
N GLY A 34 -15.94 -42.83 62.74
CA GLY A 34 -16.46 -41.82 61.82
C GLY A 34 -15.97 -40.41 62.16
N HIS A 35 -16.03 -40.03 63.45
CA HIS A 35 -15.52 -38.74 63.92
C HIS A 35 -14.00 -38.61 63.76
N LYS A 36 -13.21 -39.67 63.98
CA LYS A 36 -11.76 -39.65 63.70
C LYS A 36 -11.44 -39.45 62.23
N LYS A 37 -12.17 -40.13 61.32
CA LYS A 37 -12.00 -39.92 59.87
C LYS A 37 -12.40 -38.51 59.44
N LEU A 38 -13.46 -37.96 60.00
CA LEU A 38 -13.90 -36.59 59.73
C LEU A 38 -12.90 -35.56 60.27
N TYR A 39 -12.32 -35.80 61.45
CA TYR A 39 -11.27 -34.96 62.02
C TYR A 39 -9.97 -35.01 61.20
N LEU A 40 -9.57 -36.20 60.74
CA LEU A 40 -8.40 -36.37 59.87
C LEU A 40 -8.61 -35.71 58.51
N ALA A 41 -9.81 -35.80 57.94
CA ALA A 41 -10.15 -35.12 56.69
C ALA A 41 -10.18 -33.59 56.88
N ALA A 42 -10.74 -33.09 57.98
CA ALA A 42 -10.72 -31.66 58.31
C ALA A 42 -9.29 -31.15 58.54
N LEU A 43 -8.44 -31.91 59.25
CA LEU A 43 -7.02 -31.62 59.41
C LEU A 43 -6.27 -31.60 58.07
N ALA A 44 -6.57 -32.55 57.17
CA ALA A 44 -5.98 -32.58 55.83
C ALA A 44 -6.40 -31.37 54.98
N VAL A 45 -7.67 -30.94 55.07
CA VAL A 45 -8.16 -29.73 54.39
C VAL A 45 -7.53 -28.47 54.99
N ILE A 46 -7.38 -28.39 56.31
CA ILE A 46 -6.71 -27.26 56.98
C ILE A 46 -5.22 -27.23 56.60
N LEU A 47 -4.54 -28.37 56.57
CA LEU A 47 -3.16 -28.48 56.10
C LEU A 47 -3.03 -28.11 54.63
N PHE A 48 -3.97 -28.52 53.77
CA PHE A 48 -3.98 -28.16 52.37
C PHE A 48 -4.19 -26.65 52.18
N LEU A 49 -5.15 -26.05 52.91
CA LEU A 49 -5.38 -24.60 52.88
C LEU A 49 -4.19 -23.82 53.47
N ALA A 50 -3.53 -24.36 54.50
CA ALA A 50 -2.30 -23.79 55.05
C ALA A 50 -1.15 -23.87 54.04
N CYS A 51 -0.97 -25.00 53.34
CA CYS A 51 0.01 -25.15 52.27
C CYS A 51 -0.28 -24.23 51.07
N VAL A 52 -1.55 -24.05 50.69
CA VAL A 52 -1.96 -23.11 49.65
C VAL A 52 -1.69 -21.67 50.10
N SER A 53 -1.99 -21.32 51.34
CA SER A 53 -1.68 -19.99 51.90
C SER A 53 -0.17 -19.73 51.99
N LEU A 54 0.62 -20.76 52.33
CA LEU A 54 2.08 -20.71 52.33
C LEU A 54 2.61 -20.56 50.91
N MET A 55 2.08 -21.30 49.93
CA MET A 55 2.40 -21.17 48.50
C MET A 55 2.10 -19.76 47.99
N PHE A 56 0.93 -19.21 48.30
CA PHE A 56 0.58 -17.81 47.98
C PHE A 56 1.47 -16.82 48.71
N SER A 57 1.85 -17.06 49.98
CA SER A 57 2.76 -16.18 50.71
C SER A 57 4.20 -16.25 50.18
N THR A 58 4.63 -17.41 49.68
CA THR A 58 5.93 -17.58 49.02
C THR A 58 5.89 -16.98 47.62
N GLN A 59 4.81 -17.08 46.84
CA GLN A 59 4.65 -16.32 45.59
C GLN A 59 4.59 -14.81 45.83
N TYR A 60 3.93 -14.38 46.92
CA TYR A 60 3.85 -12.97 47.29
C TYR A 60 5.18 -12.42 47.84
N SER A 61 6.00 -13.27 48.46
CA SER A 61 7.35 -12.92 48.93
C SER A 61 8.42 -13.07 47.85
N ILE A 62 8.28 -14.00 46.90
CA ILE A 62 9.15 -14.14 45.71
C ILE A 62 8.85 -13.03 44.69
N SER A 63 7.64 -12.44 44.69
CA SER A 63 7.31 -11.23 43.94
C SER A 63 7.85 -9.92 44.58
N LYS A 64 8.64 -10.01 45.65
CA LYS A 64 9.32 -8.87 46.29
C LYS A 64 10.84 -8.97 46.25
N GLU A 65 11.41 -9.60 45.23
CA GLU A 65 12.72 -9.11 44.82
C GLU A 65 12.57 -7.63 44.45
N PRO A 66 13.41 -6.73 44.99
CA PRO A 66 13.40 -5.37 44.52
C PRO A 66 13.77 -5.45 43.05
N ILE A 67 12.80 -5.18 42.16
CA ILE A 67 13.13 -4.68 40.82
C ILE A 67 14.13 -3.58 41.11
N HIS A 68 15.40 -3.83 40.80
CA HIS A 68 16.44 -2.83 40.92
C HIS A 68 15.89 -1.63 40.17
N LYS A 69 15.44 -0.63 40.92
CA LYS A 69 15.13 0.70 40.41
C LYS A 69 16.47 1.31 40.01
N VAL A 70 17.03 0.83 38.91
CA VAL A 70 17.67 1.70 37.95
C VAL A 70 16.52 2.30 37.12
N ALA A 71 15.59 2.97 37.80
CA ALA A 71 14.95 4.10 37.17
C ALA A 71 16.09 5.13 37.09
N PRO A 72 16.64 5.45 35.91
CA PRO A 72 17.54 6.57 35.83
C PRO A 72 16.77 7.75 36.43
N LYS A 73 17.41 8.49 37.36
CA LYS A 73 16.86 9.77 37.80
C LYS A 73 16.49 10.53 36.52
N ILE A 74 15.20 10.64 36.22
CA ILE A 74 14.73 11.48 35.14
C ILE A 74 14.91 12.88 35.68
N ASN A 75 16.12 13.41 35.49
CA ASN A 75 16.33 14.84 35.50
C ASN A 75 15.31 15.39 34.48
N SER A 76 14.30 16.10 34.97
CA SER A 76 13.23 16.74 34.18
C SER A 76 13.74 17.94 33.38
N LYS A 77 14.96 17.82 32.84
CA LYS A 77 15.55 18.66 31.80
C LYS A 77 16.17 17.74 30.74
N LYS A 78 15.50 16.65 30.37
CA LYS A 78 15.83 15.95 29.12
C LYS A 78 15.47 16.87 27.96
N PRO A 79 16.35 17.10 26.98
CA PRO A 79 15.92 17.74 25.75
C PRO A 79 14.76 16.91 25.20
N ILE A 80 13.65 17.59 24.88
CA ILE A 80 12.62 17.00 24.01
C ILE A 80 13.40 16.51 22.79
N ALA A 81 13.32 15.22 22.46
CA ALA A 81 13.95 14.72 21.25
C ALA A 81 13.54 15.64 20.09
N ASP A 82 14.51 16.18 19.36
CA ASP A 82 14.22 17.15 18.30
C ASP A 82 13.21 16.53 17.34
N LYS A 83 12.12 17.26 17.08
CA LYS A 83 11.07 16.80 16.16
C LYS A 83 11.70 16.58 14.79
N PRO A 84 11.36 15.50 14.07
CA PRO A 84 11.88 15.29 12.73
C PRO A 84 11.46 16.46 11.83
N VAL A 85 12.34 16.84 10.91
CA VAL A 85 12.20 18.04 10.10
C VAL A 85 11.84 17.67 8.67
N LEU A 86 10.69 18.18 8.21
CA LEU A 86 10.29 18.19 6.81
C LEU A 86 10.80 19.48 6.16
N PHE A 87 11.68 19.35 5.18
CA PHE A 87 12.06 20.42 4.28
C PHE A 87 11.21 20.37 2.99
N ILE A 88 10.40 21.40 2.76
CA ILE A 88 9.65 21.56 1.52
C ILE A 88 10.41 22.50 0.57
N ARG A 89 10.93 21.96 -0.53
CA ARG A 89 11.57 22.73 -1.61
C ARG A 89 10.49 23.30 -2.53
N ALA A 90 10.08 24.53 -2.25
CA ALA A 90 9.07 25.26 -3.00
C ALA A 90 9.66 26.32 -3.96
N SER A 91 10.93 26.19 -4.36
CA SER A 91 11.66 27.19 -5.18
C SER A 91 10.97 27.53 -6.50
N GLU A 92 10.22 26.60 -7.06
CA GLU A 92 9.58 26.72 -8.38
C GLU A 92 8.05 26.86 -8.31
N PHE A 93 7.44 26.73 -7.12
CA PHE A 93 5.99 26.57 -7.00
C PHE A 93 5.40 27.35 -5.82
N PRO A 94 4.17 27.92 -5.96
CA PRO A 94 3.48 28.58 -4.86
C PRO A 94 3.28 27.67 -3.65
N ARG A 95 3.55 28.19 -2.44
CA ARG A 95 3.42 27.42 -1.17
C ARG A 95 2.03 26.82 -0.95
N ILE A 96 0.98 27.44 -1.50
CA ILE A 96 -0.39 26.95 -1.39
C ILE A 96 -0.56 25.53 -1.95
N LEU A 97 0.27 25.13 -2.93
CA LEU A 97 0.24 23.78 -3.51
C LEU A 97 0.72 22.70 -2.53
N PHE A 98 1.43 23.08 -1.46
CA PHE A 98 1.97 22.18 -0.45
C PHE A 98 1.16 22.21 0.86
N HIS A 99 -0.04 22.79 0.86
CA HIS A 99 -0.88 22.89 2.05
C HIS A 99 -1.17 21.52 2.67
N HIS A 100 -1.66 20.56 1.87
CA HIS A 100 -1.99 19.21 2.33
C HIS A 100 -0.76 18.43 2.79
N VAL A 101 0.36 18.55 2.06
CA VAL A 101 1.66 17.98 2.47
C VAL A 101 2.05 18.50 3.85
N SER A 102 2.07 19.83 4.04
CA SER A 102 2.43 20.46 5.31
C SER A 102 1.50 20.01 6.44
N SER A 103 0.19 20.00 6.18
CA SER A 103 -0.86 19.63 7.14
C SER A 103 -0.68 18.20 7.65
N VAL A 104 -0.52 17.22 6.75
CA VAL A 104 -0.37 15.80 7.12
C VAL A 104 0.91 15.58 7.92
N PHE A 105 2.05 16.12 7.48
CA PHE A 105 3.31 15.99 8.21
C PHE A 105 3.27 16.66 9.60
N GLN A 106 2.62 17.82 9.73
CA GLN A 106 2.43 18.47 11.03
C GLN A 106 1.59 17.60 11.99
N ARG A 107 0.54 16.95 11.50
CA ARG A 107 -0.28 16.00 12.28
C ARG A 107 0.52 14.77 12.69
N LEU A 108 1.50 14.35 11.88
CA LEU A 108 2.46 13.28 12.20
C LEU A 108 3.59 13.75 13.13
N GLY A 109 3.63 15.01 13.54
CA GLY A 109 4.58 15.54 14.51
C GLY A 109 5.86 16.16 13.92
N TYR A 110 5.96 16.29 12.60
CA TYR A 110 7.11 16.90 11.95
C TYR A 110 7.14 18.42 12.10
N LYS A 111 8.34 18.98 12.19
CA LYS A 111 8.58 20.42 12.03
C LYS A 111 8.72 20.72 10.53
N VAL A 112 7.84 21.54 9.98
CA VAL A 112 7.88 21.94 8.56
C VAL A 112 8.75 23.20 8.39
N THR A 113 9.72 23.14 7.49
CA THR A 113 10.56 24.26 7.07
C THR A 113 10.57 24.40 5.54
N PHE A 114 10.74 25.62 5.07
CA PHE A 114 10.99 25.94 3.65
C PHE A 114 12.45 26.39 3.42
N ASN A 115 13.28 26.33 4.47
CA ASN A 115 14.69 26.69 4.43
C ASN A 115 15.55 25.43 4.37
N GLY A 116 16.20 25.20 3.23
CA GLY A 116 17.05 24.02 3.00
C GLY A 116 18.40 24.05 3.72
N LYS A 117 18.70 25.11 4.48
CA LYS A 117 19.93 25.22 5.30
C LYS A 117 19.81 24.54 6.67
N ASP A 118 18.59 24.22 7.11
CA ASP A 118 18.36 23.49 8.35
C ASP A 118 18.75 22.01 8.18
N ASP A 119 19.14 21.32 9.25
CA ASP A 119 19.25 19.85 9.21
C ASP A 119 17.85 19.26 9.03
N TRP A 120 17.68 18.37 8.05
CA TRP A 120 16.37 17.85 7.64
C TRP A 120 16.40 16.33 7.51
N ASP A 121 15.25 15.71 7.81
CA ASP A 121 15.06 14.25 7.74
C ASP A 121 14.32 13.84 6.47
N VAL A 122 13.36 14.66 6.03
CA VAL A 122 12.56 14.40 4.83
C VAL A 122 12.57 15.63 3.94
N MET A 123 12.92 15.45 2.67
CA MET A 123 12.75 16.45 1.63
C MET A 123 11.52 16.14 0.80
N TRP A 124 10.63 17.13 0.67
CA TRP A 124 9.52 17.11 -0.27
C TRP A 124 9.74 18.15 -1.36
N THR A 125 9.82 17.71 -2.60
CA THR A 125 10.02 18.55 -3.79
C THR A 125 9.08 18.15 -4.91
N HIS A 126 8.74 19.13 -5.77
CA HIS A 126 7.96 18.90 -6.98
C HIS A 126 8.85 18.51 -8.17
N SER A 127 9.98 19.20 -8.36
CA SER A 127 10.96 18.89 -9.40
C SER A 127 12.09 18.02 -8.86
N ASP A 128 12.88 17.48 -9.79
CA ASP A 128 14.10 16.71 -9.48
C ASP A 128 15.11 17.61 -8.73
N PRO A 129 15.56 17.21 -7.52
CA PRO A 129 16.45 18.03 -6.70
C PRO A 129 17.94 17.69 -6.92
N PHE A 130 18.28 16.70 -7.74
CA PHE A 130 19.59 16.04 -7.69
C PHE A 130 20.77 16.87 -8.20
N ASP A 131 20.52 17.97 -8.91
CA ASP A 131 21.56 18.95 -9.28
C ASP A 131 22.07 19.71 -8.03
N GLU A 132 21.18 20.06 -7.11
CA GLU A 132 21.50 20.77 -5.85
C GLU A 132 21.76 19.80 -4.68
N PHE A 133 21.07 18.66 -4.68
CA PHE A 133 21.14 17.62 -3.65
C PHE A 133 21.53 16.26 -4.26
N PRO A 134 22.80 16.09 -4.68
CA PRO A 134 23.26 14.85 -5.31
C PRO A 134 22.99 13.60 -4.46
N PRO A 135 22.51 12.49 -5.07
CA PRO A 135 22.17 11.25 -4.35
C PRO A 135 23.32 10.64 -3.52
N ASP A 136 24.56 10.87 -3.91
CA ASP A 136 25.77 10.39 -3.22
C ASP A 136 26.09 11.20 -1.95
N LYS A 137 25.56 12.43 -1.85
CA LYS A 137 25.82 13.38 -0.75
C LYS A 137 24.76 13.35 0.35
N LEU A 138 23.67 12.62 0.17
CA LEU A 138 22.63 12.46 1.20
C LEU A 138 23.19 11.75 2.44
N LYS A 139 22.65 12.08 3.62
CA LYS A 139 22.94 11.39 4.88
C LYS A 139 22.07 10.13 5.01
N ALA A 140 22.51 9.16 5.82
CA ALA A 140 21.83 7.87 5.95
C ALA A 140 20.38 7.93 6.45
N HIS A 141 20.02 8.95 7.24
CA HIS A 141 18.66 9.15 7.75
C HIS A 141 17.76 9.96 6.80
N GLN A 142 18.34 10.60 5.79
CA GLN A 142 17.61 11.51 4.90
C GLN A 142 16.79 10.74 3.89
N LEU A 143 15.55 11.17 3.72
CA LEU A 143 14.60 10.64 2.75
C LEU A 143 14.15 11.73 1.76
N VAL A 144 14.01 11.37 0.49
CA VAL A 144 13.59 12.28 -0.58
C VAL A 144 12.41 11.65 -1.33
N ASN A 145 11.35 12.43 -1.58
CA ASN A 145 10.17 11.99 -2.34
C ASN A 145 10.40 11.92 -3.87
N LYS A 146 11.65 11.70 -4.29
CA LYS A 146 12.07 11.55 -5.69
C LYS A 146 13.03 10.40 -5.84
N VAL A 147 12.87 9.61 -6.89
CA VAL A 147 13.81 8.54 -7.24
C VAL A 147 14.75 8.97 -8.37
N PRO A 148 16.09 8.89 -8.21
CA PRO A 148 17.03 9.14 -9.29
C PRO A 148 16.74 8.29 -10.52
N GLY A 149 16.62 8.92 -11.69
CA GLY A 149 16.32 8.24 -12.95
C GLY A 149 14.83 8.01 -13.23
N ILE A 150 13.90 8.38 -12.34
CA ILE A 150 12.46 8.18 -12.57
C ILE A 150 11.93 8.87 -13.84
N ARG A 151 12.63 9.91 -14.32
CA ARG A 151 12.30 10.63 -15.57
C ARG A 151 12.31 9.74 -16.82
N PHE A 152 12.97 8.59 -16.79
CA PHE A 152 12.87 7.59 -17.86
C PHE A 152 11.47 6.99 -17.98
N LEU A 153 10.69 7.00 -16.90
CA LEU A 153 9.30 6.57 -16.85
C LEU A 153 8.33 7.73 -17.10
N THR A 154 8.57 8.90 -16.52
CA THR A 154 7.61 10.02 -16.49
C THR A 154 7.70 10.99 -17.68
N SER A 155 8.72 10.84 -18.52
CA SER A 155 8.80 11.59 -19.78
C SER A 155 7.75 11.09 -20.76
N LYS A 156 6.79 11.95 -21.15
CA LYS A 156 5.75 11.63 -22.15
C LYS A 156 6.35 11.07 -23.44
N LEU A 157 7.46 11.67 -23.89
CA LEU A 157 8.18 11.24 -25.08
C LEU A 157 8.77 9.83 -24.90
N HIS A 158 9.44 9.56 -23.77
CA HIS A 158 10.01 8.24 -23.53
C HIS A 158 8.95 7.17 -23.38
N LEU A 159 7.84 7.45 -22.68
CA LEU A 159 6.75 6.49 -22.55
C LEU A 159 6.14 6.15 -23.91
N ALA A 160 5.88 7.17 -24.71
CA ALA A 160 5.30 7.02 -26.03
C ALA A 160 6.19 6.27 -27.01
N ILE A 161 7.48 6.60 -27.08
CA ILE A 161 8.45 5.95 -27.98
C ILE A 161 8.72 4.50 -27.56
N ALA A 162 8.55 4.16 -26.27
CA ALA A 162 8.69 2.78 -25.81
C ALA A 162 7.79 1.82 -26.60
N GLY A 163 6.58 2.29 -26.93
CA GLY A 163 5.52 1.49 -27.51
C GLY A 163 5.19 0.25 -26.68
N GLY A 164 4.52 -0.71 -27.30
CA GLY A 164 4.18 -1.99 -26.69
C GLY A 164 2.72 -2.13 -26.28
N PRO A 165 2.33 -3.31 -25.75
CA PRO A 165 0.93 -3.61 -25.47
C PRO A 165 0.31 -2.62 -24.49
N GLY A 166 -0.79 -1.99 -24.90
CA GLY A 166 -1.54 -1.01 -24.10
C GLY A 166 -0.92 0.39 -24.02
N ILE A 167 0.07 0.72 -24.86
CA ILE A 167 0.49 2.10 -25.11
C ILE A 167 0.02 2.48 -26.52
N PRO A 168 -0.76 3.57 -26.70
CA PRO A 168 -1.19 4.00 -28.03
C PRO A 168 0.00 4.23 -28.97
N PRO A 169 -0.06 3.72 -30.22
CA PRO A 169 0.96 3.97 -31.23
C PRO A 169 1.27 5.46 -31.35
N SER A 170 2.55 5.78 -31.30
CA SER A 170 3.05 7.13 -31.08
C SER A 170 4.33 7.36 -31.87
N PHE A 171 4.47 8.53 -32.48
CA PHE A 171 5.53 8.82 -33.43
C PHE A 171 6.04 10.25 -33.23
N GLN A 172 7.34 10.41 -33.10
CA GLN A 172 7.97 11.72 -33.16
C GLN A 172 8.20 12.07 -34.63
N LEU A 173 7.48 13.06 -35.17
CA LEU A 173 7.35 13.25 -36.62
C LEU A 173 8.69 13.42 -37.35
N LEU A 174 9.69 14.05 -36.74
CA LEU A 174 11.01 14.21 -37.36
C LEU A 174 11.86 12.94 -37.35
N GLU A 175 11.77 12.12 -36.31
CA GLU A 175 12.64 10.95 -36.10
C GLU A 175 11.99 9.67 -36.63
N ASP A 176 10.67 9.56 -36.55
CA ASP A 176 9.89 8.37 -36.85
C ASP A 176 9.03 8.52 -38.13
N LYS A 177 9.34 9.47 -39.01
CA LYS A 177 8.52 9.74 -40.22
C LYS A 177 8.24 8.48 -41.04
N GLU A 178 9.27 7.68 -41.32
CA GLU A 178 9.13 6.45 -42.11
C GLU A 178 8.30 5.39 -41.40
N LYS A 179 8.48 5.24 -40.07
CA LYS A 179 7.67 4.32 -39.26
C LYS A 179 6.21 4.74 -39.23
N PHE A 180 5.95 6.05 -39.13
CA PHE A 180 4.61 6.60 -39.16
C PHE A 180 3.91 6.34 -40.50
N LEU A 181 4.60 6.59 -41.61
CA LEU A 181 4.07 6.31 -42.95
C LEU A 181 3.71 4.84 -43.12
N LYS A 182 4.60 3.93 -42.73
CA LYS A 182 4.33 2.49 -42.75
C LYS A 182 3.12 2.10 -41.89
N TYR A 183 3.02 2.67 -40.68
CA TYR A 183 1.88 2.42 -39.80
C TYR A 183 0.55 2.82 -40.45
N VAL A 184 0.52 3.98 -41.10
CA VAL A 184 -0.67 4.50 -41.79
C VAL A 184 -1.05 3.64 -42.99
N GLU A 185 -0.08 3.14 -43.76
CA GLU A 185 -0.33 2.20 -44.86
C GLU A 185 -1.02 0.93 -44.36
N GLU A 186 -0.61 0.42 -43.20
CA GLU A 186 -1.21 -0.75 -42.56
C GLU A 186 -2.56 -0.43 -41.88
N ASN A 187 -2.79 0.83 -41.49
CA ASN A 187 -3.97 1.27 -40.70
C ASN A 187 -4.61 2.55 -41.26
N PRO A 188 -5.15 2.54 -42.51
CA PRO A 188 -5.57 3.75 -43.21
C PRO A 188 -6.80 4.46 -42.63
N LYS A 189 -7.52 3.82 -41.70
CA LYS A 189 -8.72 4.37 -41.06
C LYS A 189 -8.44 5.09 -39.74
N ASP A 190 -7.24 4.91 -39.18
CA ASP A 190 -6.90 5.51 -37.89
C ASP A 190 -6.87 7.03 -37.97
N LYS A 191 -7.33 7.67 -36.90
CA LYS A 191 -7.20 9.12 -36.68
C LYS A 191 -6.09 9.38 -35.67
N PHE A 192 -5.56 10.60 -35.68
CA PHE A 192 -4.40 10.93 -34.87
C PHE A 192 -4.60 12.22 -34.08
N LEU A 193 -4.08 12.23 -32.86
CA LEU A 193 -3.87 13.43 -32.08
C LEU A 193 -2.49 14.00 -32.41
N VAL A 194 -2.46 15.20 -32.99
CA VAL A 194 -1.23 15.96 -33.20
C VAL A 194 -1.04 16.90 -32.02
N LYS A 195 0.03 16.69 -31.25
CA LYS A 195 0.36 17.45 -30.04
C LYS A 195 1.57 18.36 -30.30
N GLY A 196 1.41 19.65 -30.06
CA GLY A 196 2.47 20.66 -30.15
C GLY A 196 3.22 20.92 -28.83
N ASN A 197 4.20 21.82 -28.88
CA ASN A 197 5.13 22.12 -27.77
C ASN A 197 4.50 22.93 -26.62
N THR A 198 3.37 23.60 -26.85
CA THR A 198 2.64 24.36 -25.82
C THR A 198 1.46 23.53 -25.32
N HIS A 199 1.32 23.46 -23.99
CA HIS A 199 0.13 22.93 -23.32
C HIS A 199 -1.12 23.53 -23.98
N GLY A 200 -1.89 22.70 -24.70
CA GLY A 200 -3.16 23.12 -25.31
C GLY A 200 -3.29 23.00 -26.83
N MET A 201 -2.23 22.74 -27.60
CA MET A 201 -2.37 22.44 -29.04
C MET A 201 -2.49 20.93 -29.28
N VAL A 202 -3.65 20.38 -28.95
CA VAL A 202 -4.06 19.01 -29.34
C VAL A 202 -5.11 19.14 -30.42
N LYS A 203 -4.84 18.59 -31.61
CA LYS A 203 -5.81 18.56 -32.71
C LYS A 203 -6.03 17.13 -33.17
N LEU A 204 -7.31 16.76 -33.30
CA LEU A 204 -7.69 15.53 -33.98
C LEU A 204 -7.60 15.75 -35.48
N GLN A 205 -6.77 14.95 -36.16
CA GLN A 205 -6.60 15.03 -37.61
C GLN A 205 -6.55 13.63 -38.24
N PRO A 206 -7.20 13.43 -39.40
CA PRO A 206 -6.89 12.30 -40.26
C PRO A 206 -5.51 12.45 -40.89
N PHE A 207 -4.90 11.36 -41.34
CA PHE A 207 -3.55 11.36 -41.91
C PHE A 207 -3.33 12.39 -43.03
N ASN A 208 -4.29 12.51 -43.95
CA ASN A 208 -4.21 13.42 -45.11
C ASN A 208 -4.16 14.91 -44.74
N GLU A 209 -4.49 15.28 -43.50
CA GLU A 209 -4.45 16.66 -43.00
C GLU A 209 -3.20 16.95 -42.13
N ILE A 210 -2.37 15.94 -41.85
CA ILE A 210 -1.17 16.09 -41.03
C ILE A 210 -0.04 16.69 -41.87
N ASN A 211 0.50 17.83 -41.41
CA ASN A 211 1.65 18.44 -42.05
C ASN A 211 2.96 17.68 -41.72
N LEU A 212 3.37 16.78 -42.62
CA LEU A 212 4.58 15.96 -42.53
C LEU A 212 5.90 16.72 -42.76
N HIS A 213 5.83 18.02 -43.07
CA HIS A 213 7.00 18.89 -43.28
C HIS A 213 7.28 19.82 -42.09
N SER A 214 6.57 19.64 -40.97
CA SER A 214 6.86 20.37 -39.75
C SER A 214 8.30 20.09 -39.29
N SER A 215 9.16 21.11 -39.32
CA SER A 215 10.56 21.03 -38.85
C SER A 215 10.70 21.00 -37.31
N SER A 216 9.59 20.82 -36.59
CA SER A 216 9.60 20.85 -35.13
C SER A 216 9.98 19.50 -34.55
N ARG A 217 11.10 19.45 -33.82
CA ARG A 217 11.57 18.27 -33.07
C ARG A 217 10.60 17.82 -31.97
N THR A 218 9.60 18.62 -31.67
CA THR A 218 8.68 18.42 -30.55
C THR A 218 7.24 18.12 -30.96
N THR A 219 6.95 18.05 -32.26
CA THR A 219 5.65 17.61 -32.74
C THR A 219 5.51 16.11 -32.55
N PHE A 220 4.48 15.71 -31.82
CA PHE A 220 4.23 14.34 -31.45
C PHE A 220 2.86 13.88 -31.97
N ILE A 221 2.83 12.75 -32.66
CA ILE A 221 1.63 12.17 -33.25
C ILE A 221 1.26 10.92 -32.47
N GLN A 222 0.02 10.79 -32.05
CA GLN A 222 -0.47 9.63 -31.30
C GLN A 222 -1.77 9.13 -31.92
N LYS A 223 -1.94 7.81 -32.02
CA LYS A 223 -3.22 7.19 -32.42
C LYS A 223 -4.32 7.69 -31.48
N PHE A 224 -5.41 8.19 -32.06
CA PHE A 224 -6.61 8.57 -31.33
C PHE A 224 -7.44 7.31 -31.03
N ILE A 225 -7.94 7.19 -29.81
CA ILE A 225 -8.90 6.15 -29.42
C ILE A 225 -10.29 6.71 -29.73
N ASP A 226 -10.86 6.29 -30.86
CA ASP A 226 -12.10 6.85 -31.43
C ASP A 226 -13.39 6.16 -30.93
N ASN A 227 -13.24 5.08 -30.17
CA ASN A 227 -14.32 4.37 -29.48
C ASN A 227 -14.13 4.34 -27.95
N PRO A 228 -13.93 5.50 -27.29
CA PRO A 228 -13.69 5.53 -25.84
C PRO A 228 -14.91 5.02 -25.07
N LEU A 229 -14.66 4.49 -23.88
CA LEU A 229 -15.73 4.27 -22.90
C LEU A 229 -16.29 5.62 -22.47
N LEU A 230 -17.61 5.78 -22.57
CA LEU A 230 -18.32 6.98 -22.17
C LEU A 230 -19.12 6.72 -20.90
N ILE A 231 -19.20 7.72 -20.02
CA ILE A 231 -20.12 7.74 -18.88
C ILE A 231 -21.07 8.92 -19.10
N ASP A 232 -22.37 8.65 -19.12
CA ASP A 232 -23.41 9.63 -19.48
C ASP A 232 -23.09 10.40 -20.79
N GLY A 233 -22.53 9.71 -21.78
CA GLY A 233 -22.19 10.26 -23.09
C GLY A 233 -20.95 11.15 -23.15
N HIS A 234 -20.18 11.27 -22.06
CA HIS A 234 -18.97 12.09 -21.99
C HIS A 234 -17.70 11.25 -21.95
N PHE A 235 -16.68 11.72 -22.67
CA PHE A 235 -15.32 11.18 -22.57
C PHE A 235 -14.72 11.46 -21.20
N PHE A 236 -13.90 10.55 -20.69
CA PHE A 236 -13.14 10.75 -19.47
C PHE A 236 -11.76 10.12 -19.56
N ASP A 237 -10.81 10.72 -18.84
CA ASP A 237 -9.55 10.07 -18.47
C ASP A 237 -9.56 9.74 -16.97
N PHE A 238 -8.76 8.76 -16.58
CA PHE A 238 -8.56 8.46 -15.16
C PHE A 238 -7.11 8.16 -14.85
N GLY A 239 -6.71 8.62 -13.67
CA GLY A 239 -5.37 8.56 -13.14
C GLY A 239 -5.34 7.80 -11.83
N VAL A 240 -4.36 6.91 -11.73
CA VAL A 240 -4.13 6.05 -10.56
C VAL A 240 -2.83 6.49 -9.88
N TYR A 241 -2.89 6.74 -8.58
CA TYR A 241 -1.70 7.02 -7.78
C TYR A 241 -0.89 5.74 -7.58
N VAL A 242 0.39 5.79 -7.95
CA VAL A 242 1.34 4.70 -7.84
C VAL A 242 2.51 5.14 -6.97
N ILE A 243 2.82 4.32 -5.96
CA ILE A 243 3.89 4.53 -5.00
C ILE A 243 5.04 3.59 -5.33
N VAL A 244 6.25 4.14 -5.39
CA VAL A 244 7.49 3.39 -5.52
C VAL A 244 8.26 3.52 -4.20
N THR A 245 8.44 2.41 -3.49
CA THR A 245 9.21 2.38 -2.23
C THR A 245 10.65 1.93 -2.46
N SER A 246 10.94 1.28 -3.59
CA SER A 246 12.28 0.92 -4.01
C SER A 246 12.32 0.59 -5.49
N VAL A 247 13.47 0.82 -6.13
CA VAL A 247 13.75 0.41 -7.52
C VAL A 247 14.76 -0.73 -7.62
N ASN A 248 15.36 -1.14 -6.49
CA ASN A 248 16.34 -2.22 -6.45
C ASN A 248 16.43 -2.86 -5.04
N PRO A 249 15.69 -3.95 -4.76
CA PRO A 249 14.72 -4.59 -5.65
C PRO A 249 13.45 -3.74 -5.83
N LEU A 250 12.83 -3.82 -7.00
CA LEU A 250 11.65 -3.04 -7.37
C LEU A 250 10.47 -3.36 -6.44
N ARG A 251 9.84 -2.32 -5.88
CA ARG A 251 8.61 -2.42 -5.09
C ARG A 251 7.64 -1.33 -5.48
N VAL A 252 6.50 -1.73 -6.01
CA VAL A 252 5.50 -0.85 -6.60
C VAL A 252 4.13 -1.16 -6.03
N TYR A 253 3.41 -0.12 -5.64
CA TYR A 253 2.06 -0.20 -5.08
C TYR A 253 1.16 0.81 -5.79
N ARG A 254 -0.14 0.55 -5.88
CA ARG A 254 -1.13 1.57 -6.25
C ARG A 254 -2.09 1.82 -5.09
N LEU A 255 -2.60 3.04 -4.99
CA LEU A 255 -3.70 3.33 -4.09
C LEU A 255 -5.01 2.81 -4.69
N GLU A 256 -5.84 2.18 -3.85
CA GLU A 256 -7.07 1.53 -4.33
C GLU A 256 -8.23 2.49 -4.48
N ASN A 257 -8.54 3.27 -3.45
CA ASN A 257 -9.82 3.96 -3.36
C ASN A 257 -9.83 5.37 -3.93
N ASP A 258 -8.70 6.08 -3.85
CA ASP A 258 -8.57 7.46 -4.27
C ASP A 258 -7.97 7.55 -5.68
N LEU A 259 -8.79 7.98 -6.64
CA LEU A 259 -8.43 8.14 -8.05
C LEU A 259 -8.56 9.60 -8.47
N GLY A 260 -7.90 9.98 -9.56
CA GLY A 260 -8.13 11.24 -10.25
C GLY A 260 -8.76 10.99 -11.60
N TYR A 261 -10.06 11.21 -11.78
CA TYR A 261 -10.68 11.17 -13.11
C TYR A 261 -11.51 12.42 -13.39
N ARG A 262 -11.55 12.76 -14.67
CA ARG A 262 -12.04 14.04 -15.19
C ARG A 262 -12.84 13.79 -16.45
N PHE A 263 -13.95 14.49 -16.59
CA PHE A 263 -14.82 14.37 -17.74
C PHE A 263 -14.66 15.56 -18.68
N CYS A 264 -14.76 15.31 -19.98
CA CYS A 264 -14.99 16.36 -20.96
C CYS A 264 -16.29 17.11 -20.65
N LYS A 265 -16.36 18.39 -21.01
CA LYS A 265 -17.55 19.23 -20.72
C LYS A 265 -18.69 19.03 -21.68
N GLU A 266 -18.39 18.59 -22.89
CA GLU A 266 -19.38 18.39 -23.93
C GLU A 266 -19.55 16.90 -24.24
N PRO A 267 -20.76 16.46 -24.64
CA PRO A 267 -20.99 15.10 -25.08
C PRO A 267 -20.06 14.71 -26.23
N TYR A 268 -19.56 13.47 -26.19
CA TYR A 268 -18.61 12.97 -27.19
C TYR A 268 -19.23 12.83 -28.59
N HIS A 269 -20.53 12.54 -28.65
CA HIS A 269 -21.26 12.36 -29.90
C HIS A 269 -22.31 13.45 -30.15
N PRO A 270 -22.45 13.91 -31.41
CA PRO A 270 -21.60 13.62 -32.57
C PRO A 270 -20.21 14.25 -32.42
N LEU A 271 -19.17 13.53 -32.87
CA LEU A 271 -17.77 13.97 -32.72
C LEU A 271 -17.41 15.03 -33.76
N ASP A 272 -17.04 16.23 -33.30
CA ASP A 272 -16.46 17.31 -34.09
C ASP A 272 -14.96 17.41 -33.81
N ALA A 273 -14.13 17.17 -34.83
CA ALA A 273 -12.67 17.24 -34.70
C ALA A 273 -12.17 18.63 -34.28
N ASN A 274 -12.93 19.69 -34.52
CA ASN A 274 -12.57 21.05 -34.09
C ASN A 274 -12.97 21.35 -32.64
N ASN A 275 -13.79 20.50 -32.02
CA ASN A 275 -14.28 20.69 -30.67
C ASN A 275 -13.51 19.83 -29.66
N THR A 276 -12.37 20.34 -29.21
CA THR A 276 -11.52 19.65 -28.23
C THR A 276 -12.21 19.40 -26.89
N ALA A 277 -13.28 20.14 -26.56
CA ALA A 277 -14.03 19.95 -25.31
C ALA A 277 -14.78 18.61 -25.25
N GLN A 278 -14.90 17.90 -26.38
CA GLN A 278 -15.49 16.56 -26.46
C GLN A 278 -14.50 15.43 -26.19
N TYR A 279 -13.20 15.61 -26.49
CA TYR A 279 -12.23 14.49 -26.52
C TYR A 279 -10.86 14.81 -25.90
N VAL A 280 -10.64 16.03 -25.41
CA VAL A 280 -9.42 16.45 -24.71
C VAL A 280 -9.80 16.97 -23.33
N VAL A 281 -9.29 16.32 -22.29
CA VAL A 281 -9.35 16.84 -20.93
C VAL A 281 -8.21 17.85 -20.74
N GLY A 282 -8.51 19.14 -20.93
CA GLY A 282 -7.55 20.23 -20.74
C GLY A 282 -7.50 20.74 -19.30
N ASP A 283 -6.39 21.38 -18.90
CA ASP A 283 -6.12 21.79 -17.50
C ASP A 283 -7.19 22.71 -16.87
N PHE A 284 -8.00 23.39 -17.68
CA PHE A 284 -9.05 24.31 -17.21
C PHE A 284 -10.44 24.01 -17.79
N ASN A 285 -10.58 22.97 -18.62
CA ASN A 285 -11.82 22.67 -19.33
C ASN A 285 -12.28 21.23 -19.16
N PHE A 286 -12.66 20.89 -17.93
CA PHE A 286 -13.21 19.59 -17.58
C PHE A 286 -14.26 19.71 -16.47
N TRP A 287 -15.08 18.68 -16.30
CA TRP A 287 -15.86 18.44 -15.09
C TRP A 287 -15.05 17.57 -14.13
N PRO A 288 -14.80 18.02 -12.90
CA PRO A 288 -14.21 17.17 -11.88
C PRO A 288 -15.22 16.06 -11.51
N SER A 289 -14.74 14.87 -11.17
CA SER A 289 -15.60 13.74 -10.76
C SER A 289 -16.53 14.07 -9.59
N VAL A 290 -16.12 14.96 -8.67
CA VAL A 290 -16.98 15.42 -7.55
C VAL A 290 -18.18 16.28 -7.97
N GLU A 291 -18.16 16.85 -9.17
CA GLU A 291 -19.26 17.68 -9.70
C GLU A 291 -20.02 16.98 -10.83
N PHE A 292 -19.46 15.95 -11.46
CA PHE A 292 -20.11 15.22 -12.55
C PHE A 292 -21.24 14.32 -12.02
N PRO A 293 -22.50 14.47 -12.47
CA PRO A 293 -23.66 13.80 -11.86
C PRO A 293 -23.53 12.29 -11.65
N ALA A 294 -23.03 11.56 -12.67
CA ALA A 294 -22.86 10.11 -12.63
C ALA A 294 -21.92 9.63 -11.52
N SER A 295 -20.93 10.44 -11.16
CA SER A 295 -19.96 10.16 -10.10
C SER A 295 -20.41 10.75 -8.77
N LYS A 296 -20.93 11.99 -8.80
CA LYS A 296 -21.42 12.74 -7.66
C LYS A 296 -22.46 11.95 -6.84
N LYS A 297 -23.38 11.23 -7.48
CA LYS A 297 -24.39 10.39 -6.80
C LYS A 297 -23.78 9.38 -5.81
N TYR A 298 -22.57 8.88 -6.11
CA TYR A 298 -21.83 7.94 -5.26
C TYR A 298 -20.94 8.67 -4.25
N LEU A 299 -20.23 9.70 -4.70
CA LEU A 299 -19.30 10.46 -3.87
C LEU A 299 -20.01 11.22 -2.74
N ASP A 300 -21.19 11.79 -3.00
CA ASP A 300 -22.03 12.44 -1.97
C ASP A 300 -22.55 11.43 -0.93
N ALA A 301 -22.70 10.16 -1.32
CA ALA A 301 -23.02 9.06 -0.43
C ALA A 301 -21.77 8.45 0.25
N SER A 302 -20.62 9.15 0.20
CA SER A 302 -19.35 8.77 0.81
C SER A 302 -18.71 7.48 0.27
N TYR A 303 -19.13 7.00 -0.90
CA TYR A 303 -18.40 5.93 -1.59
C TYR A 303 -17.08 6.45 -2.17
N SER A 304 -16.09 5.57 -2.32
CA SER A 304 -14.78 5.94 -2.85
C SER A 304 -14.82 6.31 -4.33
N PHE A 305 -13.78 7.01 -4.81
CA PHE A 305 -13.63 7.37 -6.23
C PHE A 305 -13.60 6.13 -7.13
N LYS A 306 -12.88 5.08 -6.71
CA LYS A 306 -12.87 3.80 -7.41
C LYS A 306 -14.25 3.14 -7.44
N TYR A 307 -14.96 3.12 -6.31
CA TYR A 307 -16.31 2.55 -6.27
C TYR A 307 -17.25 3.28 -7.24
N ALA A 308 -17.22 4.62 -7.25
CA ALA A 308 -18.03 5.41 -8.16
C ALA A 308 -17.73 5.07 -9.64
N LEU A 309 -16.45 4.93 -10.01
CA LEU A 309 -16.08 4.53 -11.36
C LEU A 309 -16.54 3.10 -11.69
N ASP A 310 -16.28 2.14 -10.79
CA ASP A 310 -16.68 0.74 -10.96
C ASP A 310 -18.20 0.59 -11.11
N ALA A 311 -18.97 1.33 -10.31
CA ALA A 311 -20.42 1.32 -10.37
C ALA A 311 -20.93 1.86 -11.71
N ASN A 312 -20.36 2.95 -12.24
CA ASN A 312 -20.71 3.46 -13.57
C ASN A 312 -20.38 2.46 -14.70
N ILE A 313 -19.25 1.75 -14.58
CA ILE A 313 -18.86 0.70 -15.55
C ILE A 313 -19.81 -0.51 -15.48
N ALA A 314 -20.20 -0.91 -14.26
CA ALA A 314 -21.13 -2.01 -14.03
C ALA A 314 -22.55 -1.68 -14.50
N GLU A 315 -23.01 -0.43 -14.30
CA GLU A 315 -24.28 0.07 -14.84
C GLU A 315 -24.32 0.03 -16.37
N ALA A 316 -23.16 0.19 -17.03
CA ALA A 316 -23.01 0.02 -18.48
C ALA A 316 -22.91 -1.47 -18.92
N GLY A 317 -23.13 -2.42 -18.00
CA GLY A 317 -23.14 -3.86 -18.29
C GLY A 317 -21.75 -4.48 -18.51
N LYS A 318 -20.69 -3.84 -17.99
CA LYS A 318 -19.30 -4.30 -18.17
C LYS A 318 -18.67 -4.69 -16.82
N ASP A 319 -17.68 -5.57 -16.83
CA ASP A 319 -16.95 -5.99 -15.61
C ASP A 319 -15.72 -5.09 -15.36
N PRO A 320 -15.72 -4.23 -14.32
CA PRO A 320 -14.59 -3.37 -14.00
C PRO A 320 -13.30 -4.15 -13.69
N LYS A 321 -13.41 -5.42 -13.25
CA LYS A 321 -12.24 -6.24 -12.92
C LYS A 321 -11.31 -6.41 -14.12
N ARG A 322 -11.86 -6.60 -15.32
CA ARG A 322 -11.08 -6.70 -16.57
C ARG A 322 -10.25 -5.44 -16.85
N MET A 323 -10.77 -4.26 -16.51
CA MET A 323 -10.06 -2.99 -16.65
C MET A 323 -8.90 -2.93 -15.63
N TRP A 324 -9.17 -3.21 -14.36
CA TRP A 324 -8.16 -3.13 -13.30
C TRP A 324 -7.02 -4.14 -13.45
N GLU A 325 -7.30 -5.35 -13.95
CA GLU A 325 -6.26 -6.34 -14.26
C GLU A 325 -5.29 -5.85 -15.35
N GLN A 326 -5.80 -5.10 -16.35
CA GLN A 326 -4.96 -4.49 -17.38
C GLN A 326 -4.18 -3.29 -16.84
N VAL A 327 -4.80 -2.43 -16.03
CA VAL A 327 -4.13 -1.31 -15.34
C VAL A 327 -2.92 -1.82 -14.54
N ASP A 328 -3.12 -2.82 -13.69
CA ASP A 328 -2.07 -3.39 -12.85
C ASP A 328 -0.90 -3.93 -13.70
N LYS A 329 -1.21 -4.67 -14.78
CA LYS A 329 -0.20 -5.21 -15.70
C LYS A 329 0.57 -4.11 -16.45
N LEU A 330 -0.11 -3.06 -16.89
CA LEU A 330 0.52 -1.95 -17.62
C LEU A 330 1.49 -1.17 -16.73
N ILE A 331 1.12 -0.91 -15.47
CA ILE A 331 2.01 -0.26 -14.50
C ILE A 331 3.28 -1.09 -14.31
N ILE A 332 3.15 -2.40 -14.03
CA ILE A 332 4.29 -3.30 -13.80
C ILE A 332 5.20 -3.34 -15.04
N ARG A 333 4.63 -3.50 -16.23
CA ARG A 333 5.39 -3.54 -17.49
C ARG A 333 6.16 -2.24 -17.73
N ALA A 334 5.55 -1.09 -17.45
CA ALA A 334 6.22 0.20 -17.63
C ALA A 334 7.48 0.32 -16.75
N PHE A 335 7.40 -0.12 -15.48
CA PHE A 335 8.58 -0.16 -14.60
C PHE A 335 9.64 -1.15 -15.07
N LEU A 336 9.26 -2.40 -15.35
CA LEU A 336 10.21 -3.44 -15.77
C LEU A 336 10.92 -3.07 -17.08
N HIS A 337 10.22 -2.44 -18.03
CA HIS A 337 10.81 -1.97 -19.28
C HIS A 337 11.83 -0.84 -19.09
N ARG A 338 11.70 -0.05 -18.01
CA ARG A 338 12.58 1.09 -17.70
C ARG A 338 13.58 0.82 -16.59
N GLU A 339 13.56 -0.38 -15.98
CA GLU A 339 14.41 -0.75 -14.84
C GLU A 339 15.89 -0.45 -15.13
N LYS A 340 16.45 -0.95 -16.25
CA LYS A 340 17.86 -0.73 -16.58
C LYS A 340 18.22 0.76 -16.70
N ASN A 341 17.35 1.58 -17.30
CA ASN A 341 17.57 3.02 -17.44
C ASN A 341 17.55 3.71 -16.07
N ILE A 342 16.55 3.39 -15.23
CA ILE A 342 16.45 3.93 -13.87
C ILE A 342 17.69 3.55 -13.05
N LEU A 343 18.08 2.27 -13.07
CA LEU A 343 19.24 1.76 -12.33
C LEU A 343 20.57 2.37 -12.80
N SER A 344 20.67 2.77 -14.07
CA SER A 344 21.88 3.39 -14.60
C SER A 344 22.22 4.74 -13.95
N VAL A 345 21.22 5.45 -13.44
CA VAL A 345 21.37 6.71 -12.68
C VAL A 345 21.34 6.42 -11.18
N PHE A 346 20.48 5.51 -10.74
CA PHE A 346 20.33 5.15 -9.33
C PHE A 346 21.60 4.54 -8.71
N LYS A 347 22.49 3.95 -9.52
CA LYS A 347 23.77 3.38 -9.05
C LYS A 347 24.66 4.38 -8.29
N ASP A 348 24.51 5.68 -8.56
CA ASP A 348 25.30 6.75 -7.93
C ASP A 348 24.77 7.09 -6.52
N ALA A 349 23.60 6.57 -6.14
CA ALA A 349 23.05 6.77 -4.81
C ALA A 349 23.82 6.01 -3.72
N LYS A 350 24.38 6.75 -2.76
CA LYS A 350 25.10 6.18 -1.62
C LYS A 350 24.18 5.40 -0.69
N HIS A 351 22.97 5.91 -0.45
CA HIS A 351 21.97 5.31 0.44
C HIS A 351 20.73 4.89 -0.34
N LYS A 352 20.70 3.64 -0.83
CA LYS A 352 19.63 3.11 -1.71
C LYS A 352 18.21 3.15 -1.11
N ARG A 353 18.09 3.31 0.22
CA ARG A 353 16.82 3.34 0.96
C ARG A 353 16.32 4.76 1.25
N SER A 354 17.00 5.77 0.69
CA SER A 354 16.71 7.19 0.90
C SER A 354 15.65 7.79 -0.03
N PHE A 355 15.00 6.99 -0.86
CA PHE A 355 14.16 7.49 -1.95
C PHE A 355 12.84 6.76 -2.00
N PHE A 356 11.77 7.53 -2.21
CA PHE A 356 10.45 7.03 -2.54
C PHE A 356 9.81 7.96 -3.57
N GLU A 357 8.80 7.49 -4.30
CA GLU A 357 8.15 8.31 -5.32
C GLU A 357 6.64 8.13 -5.28
N LEU A 358 5.91 9.22 -5.54
CA LEU A 358 4.50 9.20 -5.90
C LEU A 358 4.34 9.70 -7.33
N VAL A 359 3.86 8.84 -8.21
CA VAL A 359 3.50 9.19 -9.59
C VAL A 359 2.03 8.91 -9.84
N GLN A 360 1.47 9.53 -10.86
CA GLN A 360 0.12 9.23 -11.33
C GLN A 360 0.20 8.65 -12.74
N PHE A 361 -0.33 7.45 -12.92
CA PHE A 361 -0.46 6.81 -14.23
C PHE A 361 -1.84 7.16 -14.78
N ASP A 362 -1.89 7.81 -15.93
CA ASP A 362 -3.13 8.19 -16.58
C ASP A 362 -3.46 7.26 -17.73
N PHE A 363 -4.74 6.93 -17.81
CA PHE A 363 -5.27 5.92 -18.69
C PHE A 363 -6.51 6.42 -19.43
N ILE A 364 -6.70 5.85 -20.62
CA ILE A 364 -7.96 5.88 -21.38
C ILE A 364 -8.45 4.44 -21.49
N VAL A 365 -9.78 4.26 -21.48
CA VAL A 365 -10.42 2.97 -21.69
C VAL A 365 -11.30 3.07 -22.92
N ASP A 366 -11.28 2.06 -23.78
CA ASP A 366 -12.24 1.96 -24.88
C ASP A 366 -13.55 1.29 -24.45
N GLU A 367 -14.56 1.34 -25.32
CA GLU A 367 -15.85 0.71 -25.09
C GLU A 367 -15.74 -0.81 -24.82
N ASN A 368 -14.67 -1.47 -25.23
CA ASN A 368 -14.44 -2.90 -25.04
C ASN A 368 -13.65 -3.22 -23.76
N LEU A 369 -13.43 -2.21 -22.91
CA LEU A 369 -12.58 -2.26 -21.71
C LEU A 369 -11.11 -2.57 -22.00
N ASN A 370 -10.60 -2.24 -23.19
CA ASN A 370 -9.16 -2.23 -23.43
C ASN A 370 -8.57 -0.95 -22.81
N VAL A 371 -7.50 -1.12 -22.04
CA VAL A 371 -6.86 -0.03 -21.31
C VAL A 371 -5.62 0.46 -22.03
N TYR A 372 -5.49 1.78 -22.13
CA TYR A 372 -4.39 2.46 -22.80
C TYR A 372 -3.69 3.41 -21.82
N LEU A 373 -2.42 3.15 -21.53
CA LEU A 373 -1.55 4.05 -20.76
C LEU A 373 -1.14 5.23 -21.64
N THR A 374 -1.50 6.45 -21.23
CA THR A 374 -1.27 7.66 -22.02
C THR A 374 -0.12 8.50 -21.50
N GLU A 375 0.00 8.61 -20.18
CA GLU A 375 1.06 9.37 -19.52
C GLU A 375 1.36 8.84 -18.11
N VAL A 376 2.58 9.12 -17.64
CA VAL A 376 2.97 8.93 -16.24
C VAL A 376 3.46 10.27 -15.72
N ASN A 377 2.65 10.88 -14.87
CA ASN A 377 2.91 12.20 -14.33
C ASN A 377 3.71 12.12 -13.02
N MET A 378 4.88 12.75 -13.02
CA MET A 378 5.65 12.97 -11.79
C MET A 378 5.03 14.11 -11.00
N SER A 379 5.02 14.00 -9.66
CA SER A 379 4.48 15.04 -8.78
C SER A 379 3.02 15.38 -9.10
N PRO A 380 2.10 14.41 -8.98
CA PRO A 380 0.71 14.66 -9.28
C PRO A 380 0.13 15.77 -8.40
N ASN A 381 -0.94 16.41 -8.87
CA ASN A 381 -1.58 17.49 -8.12
C ASN A 381 -2.16 16.94 -6.80
N LEU A 382 -1.72 17.53 -5.70
CA LEU A 382 -2.19 17.25 -4.34
C LEU A 382 -2.79 18.51 -3.68
N SER A 383 -3.19 19.50 -4.48
CA SER A 383 -3.82 20.74 -4.03
C SER A 383 -5.32 20.71 -4.29
N SER A 384 -6.10 21.01 -3.25
CA SER A 384 -7.56 21.18 -3.35
C SER A 384 -7.96 22.64 -3.57
N ALA A 385 -7.04 23.53 -3.93
CA ALA A 385 -7.33 24.95 -4.08
C ALA A 385 -8.44 25.22 -5.12
N GLN A 386 -8.42 24.47 -6.24
CA GLN A 386 -9.44 24.59 -7.29
C GLN A 386 -10.73 23.84 -6.93
N TYR A 387 -10.62 22.70 -6.23
CA TYR A 387 -11.75 21.84 -5.87
C TYR A 387 -11.62 21.41 -4.41
N PRO A 388 -12.16 22.21 -3.45
CA PRO A 388 -12.08 21.93 -2.02
C PRO A 388 -12.55 20.52 -1.61
N PRO A 389 -13.58 19.90 -2.24
CA PRO A 389 -14.00 18.54 -1.89
C PRO A 389 -12.91 17.46 -2.03
N TYR A 390 -11.85 17.71 -2.82
CA TYR A 390 -10.71 16.78 -2.92
C TYR A 390 -9.74 16.82 -1.74
N ALA A 391 -9.93 17.70 -0.75
CA ALA A 391 -9.01 17.82 0.39
C ALA A 391 -8.76 16.48 1.09
N ILE A 392 -9.82 15.75 1.46
CA ILE A 392 -9.71 14.46 2.15
C ILE A 392 -9.03 13.41 1.27
N LYS A 393 -9.38 13.36 -0.02
CA LYS A 393 -8.72 12.48 -1.00
C LYS A 393 -7.19 12.68 -0.98
N TYR A 394 -6.72 13.92 -1.06
CA TYR A 394 -5.28 14.20 -1.08
C TYR A 394 -4.60 13.91 0.25
N GLU A 395 -5.26 14.21 1.38
CA GLU A 395 -4.73 13.87 2.71
C GLU A 395 -4.67 12.33 2.92
N GLN A 396 -5.62 11.56 2.40
CA GLN A 396 -5.62 10.09 2.45
C GLN A 396 -4.54 9.48 1.54
N VAL A 397 -4.36 10.03 0.33
CA VAL A 397 -3.25 9.67 -0.58
C VAL A 397 -1.90 9.87 0.12
N LEU A 398 -1.71 11.04 0.73
CA LEU A 398 -0.49 11.38 1.47
C LEU A 398 -0.30 10.46 2.68
N PHE A 399 -1.32 10.25 3.50
CA PHE A 399 -1.21 9.41 4.69
C PHE A 399 -0.89 7.95 4.35
N SER A 400 -1.50 7.41 3.28
CA SER A 400 -1.22 6.06 2.78
C SER A 400 0.24 5.92 2.33
N LEU A 401 0.72 6.89 1.54
CA LEU A 401 2.11 6.96 1.11
C LEU A 401 3.07 6.99 2.31
N LEU A 402 2.87 7.93 3.24
CA LEU A 402 3.75 8.14 4.39
C LEU A 402 3.73 6.94 5.34
N SER A 403 2.58 6.28 5.49
CA SER A 403 2.47 5.03 6.26
C SER A 403 3.29 3.92 5.62
N LEU A 404 3.11 3.71 4.31
CA LEU A 404 3.80 2.67 3.56
C LEU A 404 5.33 2.82 3.61
N VAL A 405 5.85 4.05 3.45
CA VAL A 405 7.31 4.32 3.53
C VAL A 405 7.84 4.42 4.97
N GLY A 406 6.98 4.29 5.98
CA GLY A 406 7.35 4.29 7.40
C GLY A 406 7.52 5.68 8.03
N LEU A 407 7.14 6.75 7.33
CA LEU A 407 7.16 8.14 7.81
C LEU A 407 5.99 8.47 8.75
N ALA A 408 4.92 7.66 8.75
CA ALA A 408 3.83 7.78 9.72
C ALA A 408 4.04 6.90 10.99
N SER A 409 5.26 6.42 11.23
CA SER A 409 5.61 5.61 12.41
C SER A 409 5.77 6.48 13.67
N PHE A 410 5.16 6.04 14.77
CA PHE A 410 5.24 6.73 16.08
C PHE A 410 6.52 6.43 16.88
N ILE A 411 7.45 5.63 16.33
CA ILE A 411 8.64 5.19 17.05
C ILE A 411 9.80 6.14 16.72
N HIS A 412 10.06 7.10 17.61
CA HIS A 412 11.28 7.92 17.63
C HIS A 412 12.20 7.43 18.75
N PRO A 413 13.03 6.40 18.51
CA PRO A 413 13.87 5.88 19.55
C PRO A 413 14.97 6.91 19.87
N PRO A 414 15.29 7.15 21.16
CA PRO A 414 16.50 7.89 21.49
C PRO A 414 17.72 7.16 20.89
N HIS A 415 18.69 7.91 20.35
CA HIS A 415 19.84 7.40 19.59
C HIS A 415 20.59 6.19 20.22
N GLN A 416 20.51 6.00 21.53
CA GLN A 416 21.17 4.92 22.25
C GLN A 416 20.51 3.53 22.08
N ASN A 417 19.27 3.45 21.58
CA ASN A 417 18.50 2.20 21.43
C ASN A 417 18.01 1.94 19.99
N GLU A 418 18.65 2.55 18.99
CA GLU A 418 18.16 2.51 17.61
C GLU A 418 18.02 1.08 17.05
N GLN A 419 18.99 0.21 17.32
CA GLN A 419 18.93 -1.18 16.85
C GLN A 419 17.83 -2.00 17.53
N MET A 420 17.71 -1.90 18.86
CA MET A 420 16.64 -2.59 19.61
C MET A 420 15.25 -2.10 19.17
N ALA A 421 15.12 -0.81 18.88
CA ALA A 421 13.87 -0.25 18.35
C ALA A 421 13.59 -0.74 16.92
N LYS A 422 14.61 -0.87 16.06
CA LYS A 422 14.47 -1.49 14.73
C LYS A 422 14.02 -2.94 14.85
N ASP A 423 14.71 -3.74 15.65
CA ASP A 423 14.43 -5.17 15.84
C ASP A 423 13.06 -5.43 16.49
N MET A 424 12.56 -4.48 17.31
CA MET A 424 11.20 -4.51 17.84
C MET A 424 10.15 -4.44 16.72
N THR A 425 10.40 -3.65 15.68
CA THR A 425 9.47 -3.52 14.54
C THR A 425 9.58 -4.68 13.55
N VAL A 426 10.82 -5.10 13.24
CA VAL A 426 11.09 -6.21 12.33
C VAL A 426 12.48 -6.77 12.60
N ALA A 427 12.57 -8.08 12.80
CA ALA A 427 13.83 -8.80 13.00
C ALA A 427 14.03 -9.89 11.94
N ASN A 428 15.22 -10.49 11.89
CA ASN A 428 15.53 -11.54 10.90
C ASN A 428 14.51 -12.69 10.92
N ARG A 429 14.01 -13.08 12.10
CA ARG A 429 12.97 -14.12 12.25
C ARG A 429 11.68 -13.83 11.46
N ASN A 430 11.36 -12.56 11.21
CA ASN A 430 10.14 -12.16 10.50
C ASN A 430 10.26 -12.35 8.98
N ILE A 431 11.50 -12.32 8.46
CA ILE A 431 11.79 -12.39 7.03
C ILE A 431 12.29 -13.76 6.57
N MET A 432 12.47 -14.73 7.47
CA MET A 432 12.85 -16.09 7.07
C MET A 432 11.70 -16.83 6.38
N VAL A 433 12.03 -17.61 5.34
CA VAL A 433 11.12 -18.42 4.53
C VAL A 433 11.79 -19.76 4.18
N TYR A 434 11.04 -20.71 3.63
CA TYR A 434 11.55 -21.99 3.10
C TYR A 434 12.42 -22.80 4.09
N ARG A 435 11.88 -23.07 5.28
CA ARG A 435 12.57 -23.82 6.34
C ARG A 435 13.23 -25.10 5.81
N ASP A 436 12.47 -25.93 5.08
CA ASP A 436 12.94 -27.25 4.63
C ASP A 436 14.08 -27.14 3.63
N VAL A 437 14.03 -26.15 2.72
CA VAL A 437 15.12 -25.85 1.77
C VAL A 437 16.37 -25.41 2.53
N CYS A 438 16.22 -24.53 3.52
CA CYS A 438 17.36 -23.98 4.25
C CYS A 438 18.10 -25.00 5.12
N VAL A 439 17.46 -26.10 5.52
CA VAL A 439 18.12 -27.21 6.22
C VAL A 439 19.07 -27.98 5.30
N GLU A 440 18.81 -28.00 3.99
CA GLU A 440 19.63 -28.70 2.99
C GLU A 440 20.73 -27.82 2.36
N CYS A 441 20.75 -26.53 2.69
CA CYS A 441 21.71 -25.56 2.15
C CYS A 441 23.06 -25.65 2.87
N ASN A 442 23.99 -26.42 2.30
CA ASN A 442 25.37 -26.54 2.79
C ASN A 442 26.32 -25.44 2.25
N ASP A 443 25.95 -24.80 1.13
CA ASP A 443 26.67 -23.68 0.53
C ASP A 443 25.70 -22.68 -0.11
N CYS A 444 26.22 -21.54 -0.58
CA CYS A 444 25.44 -20.45 -1.16
C CYS A 444 25.43 -20.46 -2.71
N SER A 445 25.79 -21.58 -3.34
CA SER A 445 25.86 -21.69 -4.81
C SER A 445 24.47 -21.79 -5.44
N LYS A 446 23.53 -22.46 -4.76
CA LYS A 446 22.15 -22.62 -5.21
C LYS A 446 21.36 -21.33 -5.00
N PHE A 447 20.56 -20.99 -6.00
CA PHE A 447 19.74 -19.77 -5.96
C PHE A 447 18.75 -19.77 -4.80
N GLU A 448 18.13 -20.91 -4.48
CA GLU A 448 17.15 -21.04 -3.41
C GLU A 448 17.77 -20.83 -2.02
N CYS A 449 19.06 -21.15 -1.87
CA CYS A 449 19.77 -20.98 -0.60
C CYS A 449 20.04 -19.51 -0.25
N LYS A 450 20.01 -18.59 -1.22
CA LYS A 450 20.27 -17.15 -1.00
C LYS A 450 19.24 -16.44 -0.11
N LEU A 451 18.10 -17.09 0.19
CA LEU A 451 17.09 -16.60 1.13
C LEU A 451 17.25 -17.19 2.55
N CYS A 452 18.22 -18.10 2.74
CA CYS A 452 18.50 -18.71 4.03
C CYS A 452 19.46 -17.87 4.85
N VAL A 453 19.29 -17.88 6.17
CA VAL A 453 20.06 -17.02 7.10
C VAL A 453 21.58 -17.08 6.91
N THR A 454 22.12 -18.23 6.49
CA THR A 454 23.56 -18.45 6.26
C THR A 454 24.10 -17.81 4.99
N CYS A 455 23.23 -17.57 4.00
CA CYS A 455 23.60 -17.07 2.67
C CYS A 455 22.93 -15.74 2.31
N LEU A 456 21.97 -15.28 3.13
CA LEU A 456 21.27 -14.03 2.93
C LEU A 456 22.23 -12.85 3.18
N GLU A 457 22.49 -12.07 2.14
CA GLU A 457 23.29 -10.86 2.24
C GLU A 457 22.65 -9.84 3.19
N ASP A 458 23.44 -9.22 4.07
CA ASP A 458 22.93 -8.23 5.04
C ASP A 458 22.20 -7.05 4.36
N ASP A 459 22.72 -6.56 3.23
CA ASP A 459 22.04 -5.51 2.44
C ASP A 459 20.67 -5.98 1.96
N PHE A 460 20.58 -7.21 1.45
CA PHE A 460 19.30 -7.74 0.98
C PHE A 460 18.35 -8.09 2.15
N ALA A 461 18.86 -8.51 3.30
CA ALA A 461 18.06 -8.70 4.52
C ALA A 461 17.36 -7.39 4.93
N GLU A 462 18.03 -6.25 4.84
CA GLU A 462 17.41 -4.95 5.09
C GLU A 462 16.33 -4.60 4.05
N ASP A 463 16.51 -4.97 2.78
CA ASP A 463 15.47 -4.83 1.74
C ASP A 463 14.23 -5.66 2.08
N LEU A 464 14.40 -6.89 2.56
CA LEU A 464 13.30 -7.77 2.98
C LEU A 464 12.61 -7.26 4.26
N LYS A 465 13.37 -6.69 5.21
CA LYS A 465 12.79 -6.04 6.40
C LYS A 465 11.95 -4.83 6.03
N MET A 466 12.37 -4.03 5.04
CA MET A 466 11.54 -2.95 4.51
C MET A 466 10.29 -3.49 3.85
N ALA A 467 10.40 -4.47 2.95
CA ALA A 467 9.24 -5.11 2.32
C ALA A 467 8.26 -5.68 3.35
N TYR A 468 8.76 -6.24 4.46
CA TYR A 468 7.92 -6.72 5.54
C TYR A 468 7.13 -5.60 6.22
N LYS A 469 7.81 -4.50 6.57
CA LYS A 469 7.17 -3.32 7.17
C LYS A 469 6.15 -2.69 6.22
N GLU A 470 6.46 -2.59 4.93
CA GLU A 470 5.55 -2.11 3.90
C GLU A 470 4.25 -2.93 3.87
N ASN A 471 4.34 -4.27 3.93
CA ASN A 471 3.14 -5.12 3.98
C ASN A 471 2.28 -4.89 5.24
N MET A 472 2.92 -4.61 6.38
CA MET A 472 2.22 -4.30 7.64
C MET A 472 1.60 -2.91 7.64
N ASN A 473 2.20 -1.96 6.92
CA ASN A 473 1.81 -0.55 6.92
C ASN A 473 1.05 -0.13 5.65
N LYS A 474 0.60 -1.08 4.83
CA LYS A 474 0.12 -0.81 3.47
C LYS A 474 -1.13 0.08 3.41
N TYR A 475 -1.97 0.09 4.44
CA TYR A 475 -3.22 0.87 4.45
C TYR A 475 -4.02 0.66 3.14
N GLU A 476 -4.33 1.72 2.39
CA GLU A 476 -5.03 1.69 1.09
C GLU A 476 -4.15 1.26 -0.11
N ALA A 477 -2.86 0.98 0.11
CA ALA A 477 -1.92 0.62 -0.94
C ALA A 477 -2.00 -0.89 -1.27
N LYS A 478 -2.36 -1.19 -2.53
CA LYS A 478 -2.27 -2.54 -3.10
C LYS A 478 -0.89 -2.75 -3.72
N ARG A 479 -0.19 -3.80 -3.29
CA ARG A 479 1.06 -4.25 -3.92
C ARG A 479 0.81 -4.70 -5.36
N LEU A 480 1.53 -4.09 -6.29
CA LEU A 480 1.55 -4.47 -7.71
C LEU A 480 2.79 -5.30 -8.05
N PHE A 481 3.95 -4.90 -7.54
CA PHE A 481 5.20 -5.63 -7.76
C PHE A 481 6.01 -5.75 -6.46
N PRO A 482 6.53 -6.95 -6.12
CA PRO A 482 6.24 -8.25 -6.74
C PRO A 482 4.74 -8.59 -6.68
N PRO A 483 4.18 -9.25 -7.72
CA PRO A 483 2.75 -9.44 -7.84
C PRO A 483 2.18 -10.27 -6.68
N LYS A 484 0.90 -10.05 -6.41
CA LYS A 484 0.11 -10.97 -5.58
C LYS A 484 -0.04 -12.30 -6.32
N MET A 485 -0.19 -13.36 -5.56
CA MET A 485 -0.33 -14.73 -6.05
C MET A 485 -1.25 -15.47 -5.10
N THR A 486 -1.99 -16.43 -5.60
CA THR A 486 -2.75 -17.37 -4.79
C THR A 486 -1.82 -18.39 -4.12
N GLN A 487 -2.31 -19.09 -3.09
CA GLN A 487 -1.59 -20.20 -2.48
C GLN A 487 -1.19 -21.27 -3.50
N GLU A 488 -2.06 -21.56 -4.47
CA GLU A 488 -1.73 -22.52 -5.52
C GLU A 488 -0.63 -22.00 -6.43
N GLU A 489 -0.72 -20.75 -6.89
CA GLU A 489 0.34 -20.11 -7.69
C GLU A 489 1.70 -20.06 -6.95
N ALA A 490 1.68 -19.87 -5.62
CA ALA A 490 2.88 -19.83 -4.80
C ALA A 490 3.61 -21.18 -4.71
N LYS A 491 2.91 -22.31 -4.90
CA LYS A 491 3.52 -23.65 -4.95
C LYS A 491 4.28 -23.91 -6.24
N PHE A 492 4.00 -23.16 -7.30
CA PHE A 492 4.65 -23.32 -8.60
C PHE A 492 5.90 -22.43 -8.74
N GLY A 493 6.68 -22.69 -9.79
CA GLY A 493 7.83 -21.86 -10.14
C GLY A 493 7.43 -20.42 -10.51
N ILE A 494 8.44 -19.58 -10.73
CA ILE A 494 8.22 -18.21 -11.21
C ILE A 494 7.52 -18.26 -12.58
N PRO A 495 6.40 -17.55 -12.79
CA PRO A 495 5.74 -17.48 -14.08
C PRO A 495 6.70 -17.04 -15.18
N THR A 496 6.55 -17.58 -16.40
CA THR A 496 7.46 -17.28 -17.53
C THR A 496 7.55 -15.78 -17.83
N GLU A 497 6.49 -15.01 -17.60
CA GLU A 497 6.50 -13.55 -17.78
C GLU A 497 7.49 -12.81 -16.85
N TYR A 498 7.93 -13.46 -15.75
CA TYR A 498 8.88 -12.93 -14.76
C TYR A 498 10.23 -13.68 -14.78
N SER A 499 10.51 -14.51 -15.79
CA SER A 499 11.77 -15.27 -15.85
C SER A 499 13.00 -14.40 -16.06
N ASN A 500 12.82 -13.22 -16.66
CA ASN A 500 13.91 -12.31 -17.04
C ASN A 500 14.15 -11.18 -16.03
N LEU A 501 13.64 -11.33 -14.80
CA LEU A 501 13.87 -10.36 -13.74
C LEU A 501 15.36 -10.30 -13.35
N SER A 502 15.79 -9.14 -12.84
CA SER A 502 17.08 -9.01 -12.17
C SER A 502 17.16 -9.95 -10.96
N GLU A 503 18.37 -10.38 -10.59
CA GLU A 503 18.57 -11.35 -9.52
C GLU A 503 17.90 -10.93 -8.20
N LYS A 504 18.06 -9.65 -7.80
CA LYS A 504 17.40 -9.10 -6.60
C LYS A 504 15.89 -9.12 -6.69
N ASN A 505 15.30 -8.79 -7.85
CA ASN A 505 13.85 -8.88 -8.05
C ASN A 505 13.36 -10.33 -8.00
N LEU A 506 14.15 -11.27 -8.55
CA LEU A 506 13.83 -12.69 -8.53
C LEU A 506 13.86 -13.27 -7.11
N LEU A 507 14.90 -12.93 -6.33
CA LEU A 507 14.99 -13.30 -4.92
C LEU A 507 13.83 -12.71 -4.11
N GLN A 508 13.46 -11.47 -4.38
CA GLN A 508 12.33 -10.84 -3.71
C GLN A 508 11.00 -11.48 -4.09
N PHE A 509 10.80 -11.84 -5.36
CA PHE A 509 9.64 -12.61 -5.82
C PHE A 509 9.55 -13.94 -5.08
N ARG A 510 10.65 -14.70 -5.02
CA ARG A 510 10.74 -15.95 -4.27
C ARG A 510 10.46 -15.74 -2.79
N TRP A 511 10.93 -14.64 -2.20
CA TRP A 511 10.65 -14.33 -0.81
C TRP A 511 9.15 -14.13 -0.58
N TYR A 512 8.46 -13.36 -1.43
CA TYR A 512 7.00 -13.21 -1.34
C TYR A 512 6.24 -14.51 -1.57
N GLN A 513 6.69 -15.39 -2.47
CA GLN A 513 6.17 -16.76 -2.60
C GLN A 513 6.27 -17.50 -1.26
N GLY A 514 7.44 -17.48 -0.63
CA GLY A 514 7.67 -18.15 0.66
C GLY A 514 6.83 -17.55 1.78
N LYS A 515 6.62 -16.23 1.78
CA LYS A 515 5.73 -15.56 2.74
C LYS A 515 4.26 -15.96 2.52
N CYS A 516 3.79 -15.98 1.27
CA CYS A 516 2.44 -16.45 0.91
C CYS A 516 2.26 -17.91 1.36
N LEU A 517 3.16 -18.83 1.04
CA LEU A 517 3.08 -20.24 1.48
C LEU A 517 3.00 -20.43 3.00
N VAL A 518 3.56 -19.51 3.79
CA VAL A 518 3.49 -19.55 5.25
C VAL A 518 2.21 -18.91 5.79
N ASP A 519 1.69 -17.88 5.13
CA ASP A 519 0.57 -17.07 5.59
C ASP A 519 -0.19 -16.46 4.40
N ASP A 520 -1.43 -16.89 4.21
CA ASP A 520 -2.36 -16.45 3.16
C ASP A 520 -2.52 -14.93 3.07
N SER A 521 -2.25 -14.17 4.13
CA SER A 521 -2.35 -12.70 4.10
C SER A 521 -1.24 -12.01 3.28
N TRP A 522 -0.20 -12.74 2.90
CA TRP A 522 0.90 -12.28 2.03
C TRP A 522 0.64 -12.51 0.55
N CYS A 523 -0.34 -13.37 0.27
CA CYS A 523 -1.04 -13.50 -0.99
C CYS A 523 -1.95 -12.24 -1.19
#